data_AF-A0A8T5N0Y8-F1
#
_entry.id   AF-A0A8T5N0Y8-F1
#
_cell.length_a   1.000
_cell.length_b   1.000
_cell.length_c   1.000
_cell.angle_alpha   90.00
_cell.angle_beta   90.00
_cell.angle_gamma   90.00
#
_symmetry.space_group_name_H-M   'P 1'
#
loop_
_entity.id
_entity.type
_entity.pdbx_description
1 polymer ?
#
loop_
_entity_poly.entity_id
_entity_poly.type
_entity_poly.pdbx_seq_one_letter_code
_entity_poly.pdbx_strand_id
1 'polypeptide(L)' 'LKKHGLVEKILDELEDRIDENSNFYLRFDKQKAFFQKYELVKHDDVVSVKGKIKCFPTNRRNAVKTLKDFLENL' A
#
# COMPACT_ATOMS: atom_id res chain seq x y z
N LEU A 1 -11.19 7.53 -6.94
CA LEU A 1 -10.09 7.19 -5.99
C LEU A 1 -9.52 8.41 -5.25
N LYS A 2 -9.53 9.64 -5.82
CA LYS A 2 -9.11 10.90 -5.15
C LYS A 2 -9.99 11.43 -3.99
N LYS A 3 -10.90 10.64 -3.41
CA LYS A 3 -11.99 11.18 -2.56
C LYS A 3 -11.88 10.93 -1.04
N HIS A 4 -10.82 10.28 -0.53
CA HIS A 4 -10.81 9.86 0.89
C HIS A 4 -9.48 9.91 1.67
N GLY A 5 -8.43 10.62 1.23
CA GLY A 5 -7.19 10.70 2.03
C GLY A 5 -6.42 9.37 2.11
N LEU A 6 -6.83 8.36 1.34
CA LEU A 6 -6.30 7.00 1.42
C LEU A 6 -4.91 6.92 0.81
N VAL A 7 -4.69 7.60 -0.31
CA VAL A 7 -3.38 7.60 -1.00
C VAL A 7 -2.35 8.30 -0.12
N GLU A 8 -2.74 9.42 0.47
CA GLU A 8 -1.95 10.20 1.42
C GLU A 8 -1.55 9.34 2.63
N LYS A 9 -2.50 8.60 3.22
CA LYS A 9 -2.17 7.64 4.30
C LYS A 9 -1.22 6.52 3.87
N ILE A 10 -1.34 6.03 2.64
CA ILE A 10 -0.42 5.00 2.11
C ILE A 10 0.97 5.60 1.90
N LEU A 11 1.06 6.84 1.42
CA LEU A 11 2.31 7.57 1.21
C LEU A 11 3.03 7.83 2.55
N ASP A 12 2.29 8.22 3.59
CA ASP A 12 2.85 8.47 4.92
C ASP A 12 3.42 7.19 5.58
N GLU A 13 2.82 6.03 5.29
CA GLU A 13 3.20 4.73 5.87
C GLU A 13 3.95 3.83 4.86
N LEU A 14 4.44 4.38 3.75
CA LEU A 14 4.93 3.59 2.62
C LEU A 14 6.14 2.73 2.98
N GLU A 15 7.06 3.28 3.77
CA GLU A 15 8.28 2.59 4.18
C GLU A 15 7.98 1.36 5.04
N ASP A 16 7.00 1.43 5.94
CA ASP A 16 6.61 0.32 6.82
C ASP A 16 5.82 -0.77 6.08
N ARG A 17 5.24 -0.41 4.93
CA ARG A 17 4.40 -1.29 4.11
C ARG A 17 5.18 -2.06 3.06
N ILE A 18 6.47 -1.78 2.88
CA ILE A 18 7.34 -2.44 1.90
C ILE A 18 8.44 -3.22 2.62
N ASP A 19 8.56 -4.51 2.31
CA ASP A 19 9.63 -5.36 2.83
C ASP A 19 10.94 -5.23 2.03
N GLU A 20 12.02 -5.80 2.56
CA GLU A 20 13.34 -5.82 1.92
C GLU A 20 13.36 -6.50 0.54
N ASN A 21 12.37 -7.36 0.27
CA ASN A 21 12.21 -8.09 -1.00
C ASN A 21 11.35 -7.34 -2.02
N SER A 22 11.08 -6.05 -1.79
CA SER A 22 10.25 -5.19 -2.65
C SER A 22 8.80 -5.67 -2.75
N ASN A 23 8.28 -6.38 -1.74
CA ASN A 23 6.85 -6.66 -1.65
C ASN A 23 6.17 -5.57 -0.84
N PHE A 24 5.04 -5.06 -1.33
CA PHE A 24 4.18 -4.15 -0.60
C PHE A 24 2.95 -4.88 -0.04
N TYR A 25 2.47 -4.39 1.10
CA TYR A 25 1.33 -4.97 1.79
C TYR A 25 0.31 -3.89 2.17
N LEU A 26 -0.93 -4.08 1.75
CA LEU A 26 -2.08 -3.30 2.18
C LEU A 26 -3.08 -4.23 2.88
N ARG A 27 -3.68 -3.73 3.96
CA ARG A 27 -4.65 -4.46 4.76
C ARG A 27 -5.91 -3.61 4.86
N PHE A 28 -7.01 -4.13 4.36
CA PHE A 28 -8.31 -3.44 4.37
C PHE A 28 -9.28 -4.09 5.35
N ASP A 29 -10.08 -3.28 6.02
CA ASP A 29 -11.14 -3.76 6.90
C ASP A 29 -12.15 -4.57 6.08
N LYS A 30 -12.35 -5.84 6.47
CA LYS A 30 -13.21 -6.79 5.77
C LYS A 30 -14.68 -6.38 5.80
N GLN A 31 -15.15 -5.85 6.92
CA GLN A 31 -16.54 -5.41 7.10
C GLN A 31 -16.82 -4.18 6.25
N LYS A 32 -15.88 -3.23 6.20
CA LYS A 32 -16.03 -2.00 5.40
C LYS A 32 -15.86 -2.26 3.90
N ALA A 33 -14.96 -3.17 3.52
CA ALA A 33 -14.76 -3.56 2.12
C ALA A 33 -16.03 -4.17 1.50
N PHE A 34 -16.83 -4.92 2.29
CA PHE A 34 -18.13 -5.43 1.85
C PHE A 34 -19.09 -4.32 1.41
N PHE A 35 -19.05 -3.17 2.10
CA PHE A 35 -19.83 -1.98 1.77
C PHE A 35 -19.11 -1.03 0.78
N GLN A 36 -18.11 -1.51 0.05
CA GLN A 36 -17.30 -0.73 -0.91
C GLN A 36 -16.58 0.47 -0.26
N LYS A 37 -16.30 0.39 1.05
CA LYS A 37 -15.51 1.37 1.78
C LYS A 37 -14.10 0.82 2.00
N TYR A 38 -13.11 1.52 1.47
CA TYR A 38 -11.70 1.13 1.59
C TYR A 38 -11.08 1.83 2.80
N GLU A 39 -10.87 1.07 3.88
CA GLU A 39 -10.22 1.57 5.08
C GLU A 39 -9.02 0.71 5.44
N LEU A 40 -7.87 1.36 5.66
CA LEU A 40 -6.64 0.69 6.08
C LEU A 40 -6.69 0.37 7.56
N VAL A 41 -6.34 -0.86 7.89
CA VAL A 41 -6.32 -1.38 9.27
C VAL A 41 -5.03 -2.14 9.53
N LYS A 42 -4.65 -2.27 10.81
CA LYS A 42 -3.43 -2.96 11.24
C LYS A 42 -3.69 -4.30 11.96
N HIS A 43 -4.95 -4.66 12.23
CA HIS A 43 -5.32 -5.94 12.82
C HIS A 43 -5.26 -7.10 11.81
N ASP A 44 -5.62 -8.31 12.24
CA ASP A 44 -5.41 -9.55 11.46
C ASP A 44 -6.64 -10.01 10.66
N ASP A 45 -7.88 -9.73 11.08
CA ASP A 45 -9.07 -10.04 10.27
C ASP A 45 -9.28 -8.99 9.16
N VAL A 46 -8.60 -9.20 8.04
CA VAL A 46 -8.48 -8.19 6.98
C VAL A 46 -8.55 -8.82 5.59
N VAL A 47 -8.92 -8.01 4.62
CA VAL A 47 -8.61 -8.30 3.21
C VAL A 47 -7.17 -7.87 2.97
N SER A 48 -6.27 -8.84 2.82
CA SER A 48 -4.85 -8.58 2.58
C SER A 48 -4.55 -8.51 1.09
N VAL A 49 -3.90 -7.42 0.67
CA VAL A 49 -3.40 -7.23 -0.69
C VAL A 49 -1.89 -7.22 -0.62
N LYS A 50 -1.27 -8.20 -1.28
CA LYS A 50 0.18 -8.29 -1.47
C LYS A 50 0.48 -8.03 -2.94
N GLY A 51 1.45 -7.17 -3.21
CA GLY A 51 1.99 -7.05 -4.57
C GLY A 51 3.51 -6.91 -4.56
N LYS A 52 4.12 -7.28 -5.69
CA LYS A 52 5.56 -7.22 -5.88
C LYS A 52 5.92 -6.02 -6.75
N ILE A 53 6.76 -5.14 -6.23
CA ILE A 53 7.22 -3.95 -6.93
C ILE A 53 8.42 -4.36 -7.80
N LYS A 54 8.28 -4.19 -9.10
CA LYS A 54 9.37 -4.42 -10.05
C LYS A 54 10.22 -3.16 -10.14
N CYS A 55 11.40 -3.19 -9.54
CA CYS A 55 12.39 -2.10 -9.62
C CYS A 55 13.78 -2.69 -9.87
N PHE A 56 14.68 -1.89 -10.46
CA PHE A 56 16.07 -2.28 -10.68
C PHE A 56 17.01 -1.18 -10.18
N PRO A 57 18.01 -1.48 -9.34
CA PRO A 57 18.21 -2.74 -8.60
C PRO A 57 17.05 -3.07 -7.64
N THR A 58 16.78 -4.36 -7.41
CA THR A 58 15.72 -4.82 -6.48
C THR A 58 16.16 -4.58 -5.03
N ASN A 59 15.71 -3.48 -4.45
CA ASN A 59 15.91 -3.17 -3.04
C ASN A 59 14.75 -2.31 -2.51
N ARG A 60 14.58 -2.30 -1.19
CA ARG A 60 13.49 -1.56 -0.53
C ARG A 60 13.47 -0.09 -0.89
N ARG A 61 14.62 0.59 -0.91
CA ARG A 61 14.70 2.03 -1.21
C ARG A 61 14.16 2.36 -2.60
N ASN A 62 14.54 1.58 -3.61
CA ASN A 62 14.05 1.74 -4.97
C ASN A 62 12.58 1.37 -5.08
N ALA A 63 12.13 0.33 -4.39
CA ALA A 63 10.73 -0.07 -4.35
C ALA A 63 9.84 1.02 -3.75
N VAL A 64 10.24 1.61 -2.62
CA VAL A 64 9.57 2.75 -1.98
C VAL A 64 9.47 3.92 -2.94
N LYS A 65 10.59 4.29 -3.59
CA LYS A 65 10.59 5.38 -4.57
C LYS A 65 9.66 5.10 -5.75
N THR A 66 9.74 3.91 -6.36
CA THR A 66 8.91 3.53 -7.51
C THR A 66 7.43 3.54 -7.15
N LEU A 67 7.04 3.01 -5.99
CA LEU A 67 5.64 3.02 -5.58
C LEU A 67 5.16 4.42 -5.22
N LYS A 68 6.01 5.25 -4.58
CA LYS A 68 5.71 6.66 -4.30
C LYS A 68 5.44 7.43 -5.60
N ASP A 69 6.36 7.36 -6.55
CA ASP A 69 6.23 8.01 -7.85
C ASP A 69 4.94 7.55 -8.57
N PHE A 70 4.60 6.25 -8.50
CA PHE A 70 3.37 5.73 -9.07
C PHE A 70 2.10 6.31 -8.41
N LEU A 71 2.07 6.37 -7.08
CA LEU A 71 0.92 6.86 -6.31
C LEU A 71 0.73 8.38 -6.42
N GLU A 72 1.80 9.14 -6.54
CA GLU A 72 1.74 10.59 -6.74
C GLU A 72 1.23 10.97 -8.15
N ASN A 73 1.39 10.08 -9.13
CA ASN A 73 0.95 10.30 -10.51
C ASN A 73 -0.45 9.74 -10.83
N LEU A 74 -1.22 9.30 -9.82
CA LEU A 74 -2.58 8.74 -9.93
C LEU A 74 -3.70 9.81 -9.89
#